data_AF-A0A2D6AC40-F1
#
_entry.id   AF-A0A2D6AC40-F1
#
_cell.length_a   1.000
_cell.length_b   1.000
_cell.length_c   1.000
_cell.angle_alpha   90.00
_cell.angle_beta   90.00
_cell.angle_gamma   90.00
#
_symmetry.space_group_name_H-M   'P 1'
#
loop_
_entity.id
_entity.type
_entity.pdbx_description
1 polymer ?
#
loop_
_entity_poly.entity_id
_entity_poly.type
_entity_poly.pdbx_seq_one_letter_code
_entity_poly.pdbx_strand_id
1 'polypeptide(L)'
;MKREVVNHASLTAAVTGGALIVSAILPHGEVDGMKLCPIFHLTGHECPFCGMSRGFVAITHLDIPRAIEFNPGSPLIYGAFVYMFWGSVQALREGETALKPVKRKLYYSWLIPTILVFLFMFYQRVIKVFFL
;
A
#
# COMPACT_ATOMS: atom_id res chain seq x y z
N MET A 1 -27.89 -21.94 -6.04
CA MET A 1 -26.60 -21.27 -5.83
C MET A 1 -26.86 -20.01 -5.00
N LYS A 2 -26.74 -20.08 -3.66
CA LYS A 2 -26.77 -18.88 -2.81
C LYS A 2 -25.57 -18.04 -3.25
N ARG A 3 -25.83 -16.84 -3.80
CA ARG A 3 -24.78 -15.87 -4.09
C ARG A 3 -24.18 -15.52 -2.73
N GLU A 4 -23.05 -16.12 -2.38
CA GLU A 4 -22.35 -15.74 -1.17
C GLU A 4 -22.08 -14.25 -1.28
N VAL A 5 -22.79 -13.46 -0.48
CA VAL A 5 -22.62 -12.02 -0.45
C VAL A 5 -21.22 -11.82 0.10
N VAL A 6 -20.28 -11.47 -0.78
CA VAL A 6 -18.90 -11.14 -0.41
C VAL A 6 -18.97 -10.09 0.68
N ASN A 7 -18.65 -10.50 1.91
CA ASN A 7 -18.71 -9.60 3.04
C ASN A 7 -17.45 -8.72 3.08
N HIS A 8 -17.54 -7.58 3.78
CA HIS A 8 -16.47 -6.59 3.80
C HIS A 8 -15.17 -7.16 4.37
N ALA A 9 -15.25 -8.00 5.41
CA ALA A 9 -14.08 -8.62 6.02
C ALA A 9 -13.33 -9.54 5.01
N SER A 10 -14.05 -10.39 4.28
CA SER A 10 -13.48 -11.28 3.27
C SER A 10 -12.83 -10.51 2.12
N LEU A 11 -13.48 -9.43 1.65
CA LEU A 11 -12.92 -8.60 0.58
C LEU A 11 -11.64 -7.89 1.04
N THR A 12 -11.64 -7.31 2.24
CA THR A 12 -10.46 -6.67 2.81
C THR A 12 -9.32 -7.67 3.02
N ALA A 13 -9.61 -8.87 3.53
CA ALA A 13 -8.62 -9.92 3.71
C ALA A 13 -8.00 -10.35 2.37
N ALA A 14 -8.82 -10.54 1.34
CA ALA A 14 -8.36 -10.95 0.01
C ALA A 14 -7.45 -9.89 -0.63
N VAL A 15 -7.84 -8.61 -0.58
CA VAL A 15 -7.05 -7.52 -1.18
C VAL A 15 -5.74 -7.30 -0.43
N THR A 16 -5.81 -7.17 0.89
CA THR A 16 -4.62 -6.85 1.70
C THR A 16 -3.68 -8.05 1.80
N GLY A 17 -4.23 -9.25 2.05
CA GLY A 17 -3.48 -10.50 2.06
C GLY A 17 -2.88 -10.83 0.71
N GLY A 18 -3.63 -10.66 -0.38
CA GLY A 18 -3.13 -10.87 -1.74
C GLY A 18 -1.93 -9.98 -2.06
N ALA A 19 -1.99 -8.69 -1.73
CA ALA A 19 -0.87 -7.78 -1.94
C ALA A 19 0.38 -8.16 -1.10
N LEU A 20 0.19 -8.54 0.17
CA LEU A 20 1.28 -8.96 1.06
C LEU A 20 1.90 -10.30 0.64
N ILE A 21 1.08 -11.25 0.16
CA ILE A 21 1.54 -12.54 -0.34
C ILE A 21 2.34 -12.33 -1.63
N VAL A 22 1.82 -11.53 -2.56
CA VAL A 22 2.54 -11.21 -3.80
C VAL A 22 3.87 -10.52 -3.50
N SER A 23 3.91 -9.59 -2.54
CA SER A 23 5.18 -8.93 -2.17
C SER A 23 6.18 -9.88 -1.51
N ALA A 24 5.72 -10.96 -0.87
CA ALA A 24 6.57 -12.00 -0.30
C ALA A 24 7.09 -12.99 -1.36
N ILE A 25 6.32 -13.25 -2.42
CA ILE A 25 6.68 -14.21 -3.47
C ILE A 25 7.63 -13.58 -4.49
N LEU A 26 7.45 -12.30 -4.82
CA LEU A 26 8.26 -11.63 -5.83
C LEU A 26 9.70 -11.42 -5.34
N PRO A 27 10.72 -11.78 -6.14
CA PRO A 27 12.11 -11.66 -5.73
C PRO A 27 12.57 -10.19 -5.67
N HIS A 28 12.96 -9.72 -4.49
CA HIS A 28 13.60 -8.41 -4.30
C HIS A 28 14.94 -8.35 -5.05
N GLY A 29 15.20 -7.25 -5.77
CA GLY A 29 16.38 -7.08 -6.62
C GLY A 29 16.14 -7.38 -8.10
N GLU A 30 15.34 -8.40 -8.43
CA GLU A 30 15.01 -8.72 -9.84
C GLU A 30 13.85 -7.88 -10.37
N VAL A 31 12.85 -7.60 -9.52
CA VAL A 31 11.67 -6.79 -9.90
C VAL A 31 11.86 -5.29 -9.62
N ASP A 32 12.99 -4.88 -9.08
CA ASP A 32 13.31 -3.50 -8.71
C ASP A 32 13.31 -2.54 -9.92
N GLY A 33 13.74 -3.06 -11.08
CA GLY A 33 13.73 -2.33 -12.34
C GLY A 33 12.35 -2.26 -13.00
N MET A 34 11.37 -3.04 -12.53
CA MET A 34 10.06 -3.16 -13.16
C MET A 34 9.23 -1.89 -12.95
N LYS A 35 8.75 -1.32 -14.05
CA LYS A 35 7.84 -0.18 -14.04
C LYS A 35 6.50 -0.61 -14.63
N LEU A 36 5.50 -0.79 -13.78
CA LEU A 36 4.16 -1.24 -14.18
C LEU A 36 3.16 -0.09 -14.38
N CYS A 37 3.50 1.14 -13.97
CA CYS A 37 2.57 2.26 -13.97
C CYS A 37 2.31 2.79 -15.40
N PRO A 38 1.06 2.78 -15.90
CA PRO A 38 0.75 3.33 -17.23
C PRO A 38 1.07 4.82 -17.36
N ILE A 39 0.87 5.60 -16.28
CA ILE A 39 1.19 7.04 -16.27
C ILE A 39 2.68 7.24 -16.54
N PHE A 40 3.56 6.46 -15.90
CA PHE A 40 5.00 6.53 -16.13
C PHE A 40 5.35 6.21 -17.59
N HIS A 41 4.71 5.20 -18.19
CA HIS A 41 4.96 4.85 -19.60
C HIS A 41 4.43 5.88 -20.59
N LEU A 42 3.37 6.62 -20.23
CA LEU A 42 2.79 7.67 -21.07
C LEU A 42 3.53 9.00 -20.96
N THR A 43 3.98 9.38 -19.76
CA THR A 43 4.57 10.70 -19.50
C THR A 43 6.09 10.67 -19.32
N GLY A 44 6.68 9.51 -19.05
CA GLY A 44 8.08 9.39 -18.62
C GLY A 44 8.33 9.82 -17.17
N HIS A 45 7.30 10.30 -16.46
CA HIS A 45 7.43 10.88 -15.11
C HIS A 45 6.77 10.00 -14.05
N GLU A 46 7.47 9.82 -12.92
CA GLU A 46 6.93 9.09 -11.78
C GLU A 46 5.85 9.91 -11.07
N CYS A 47 4.65 9.37 -10.86
CA CYS A 47 3.64 10.01 -10.01
C CYS A 47 3.91 9.74 -8.51
N PRO A 48 3.18 10.37 -7.58
CA PRO A 48 3.36 10.15 -6.14
C PRO A 48 3.17 8.70 -5.68
N PHE A 49 2.46 7.88 -6.46
CA PHE A 49 2.23 6.47 -6.16
C PHE A 49 3.19 5.53 -6.91
N CYS A 50 4.00 6.04 -7.84
CA CYS A 50 4.99 5.23 -8.54
C CYS A 50 6.01 4.67 -7.55
N GLY A 51 6.37 3.40 -7.74
CA GLY A 51 7.29 2.68 -6.85
C GLY A 51 6.64 1.93 -5.68
N MET A 52 5.34 2.11 -5.42
CA MET A 52 4.67 1.49 -4.27
C MET A 52 4.79 -0.04 -4.24
N SER A 53 4.55 -0.73 -5.36
CA SER A 53 4.63 -2.20 -5.42
C SER A 53 6.05 -2.72 -5.15
N ARG A 54 7.06 -2.02 -5.68
CA ARG A 54 8.48 -2.34 -5.41
C ARG A 54 8.83 -2.06 -3.95
N GLY A 55 8.30 -0.97 -3.39
CA GLY A 55 8.42 -0.66 -1.98
C GLY A 55 7.82 -1.74 -1.07
N PHE A 56 6.68 -2.31 -1.44
CA PHE A 56 6.08 -3.45 -0.74
C PHE A 56 7.00 -4.68 -0.76
N VAL A 57 7.53 -5.04 -1.93
CA VAL A 57 8.49 -6.16 -2.08
C VAL A 57 9.72 -5.93 -1.20
N ALA A 58 10.32 -4.74 -1.26
CA ALA A 58 11.48 -4.36 -0.47
C ALA A 58 11.21 -4.44 1.03
N ILE A 59 10.07 -3.91 1.51
CA ILE A 59 9.69 -4.00 2.93
C ILE A 59 9.53 -5.45 3.38
N THR A 60 8.87 -6.29 2.57
CA THR A 60 8.68 -7.71 2.90
C THR A 60 10.02 -8.45 3.00
N HIS A 61 11.01 -8.06 2.23
CA HIS A 61 12.38 -8.59 2.29
C HIS A 61 13.31 -7.84 3.27
N LEU A 62 12.73 -7.04 4.17
CA LEU A 62 13.42 -6.30 5.24
C LEU A 62 14.37 -5.19 4.75
N ASP A 63 14.24 -4.74 3.51
CA ASP A 63 15.00 -3.65 2.92
C ASP A 63 14.19 -2.33 2.94
N ILE A 64 14.05 -1.78 4.14
CA ILE A 64 13.32 -0.52 4.36
C ILE A 64 13.97 0.69 3.65
N PRO A 65 15.32 0.85 3.66
CA PRO A 65 15.96 1.95 2.93
C PRO A 65 15.59 1.94 1.45
N ARG A 66 15.67 0.78 0.79
CA ARG A 66 15.31 0.66 -0.62
C ARG A 66 13.83 0.91 -0.88
N ALA A 67 12.95 0.51 0.05
CA ALA A 67 11.54 0.81 -0.05
C ALA A 67 11.25 2.32 -0.05
N ILE A 68 11.95 3.07 0.81
CA ILE A 68 11.84 4.53 0.88
C ILE A 68 12.38 5.18 -0.39
N GLU A 69 13.48 4.67 -0.96
CA GLU A 69 14.01 5.12 -2.25
C GLU A 69 13.00 4.94 -3.38
N PHE A 70 12.31 3.80 -3.44
CA PHE A 70 11.27 3.57 -4.45
C PHE A 70 10.08 4.51 -4.26
N ASN A 71 9.55 4.56 -3.03
CA ASN A 71 8.45 5.43 -2.68
C ASN A 71 8.42 5.66 -1.16
N PRO A 72 8.67 6.90 -0.67
CA PRO A 72 8.65 7.24 0.75
C PRO A 72 7.34 6.94 1.48
N GLY A 73 6.21 6.85 0.76
CA GLY A 73 4.91 6.47 1.30
C GLY A 73 4.75 4.96 1.55
N SER A 74 5.62 4.11 1.00
CA SER A 74 5.48 2.65 1.08
C SER A 74 5.37 2.11 2.49
N PRO A 75 6.21 2.52 3.47
CA PRO A 75 6.10 2.01 4.83
C PRO A 75 4.74 2.29 5.49
N LEU A 76 4.16 3.47 5.23
CA LEU A 76 2.86 3.86 5.79
C LEU A 76 1.71 3.05 5.20
N ILE A 77 1.75 2.80 3.89
CA ILE A 77 0.71 2.02 3.20
C ILE A 77 0.87 0.53 3.49
N TYR A 78 2.11 0.01 3.53
CA TYR A 78 2.38 -1.38 3.93
C TYR A 78 1.89 -1.65 5.36
N GLY A 79 2.19 -0.76 6.31
CA GLY A 79 1.70 -0.87 7.68
C GLY A 79 0.17 -0.89 7.76
N ALA A 80 -0.50 -0.06 6.97
CA ALA A 80 -1.97 -0.08 6.87
C ALA A 80 -2.49 -1.42 6.31
N PHE A 81 -1.83 -1.99 5.30
CA PHE A 81 -2.19 -3.28 4.74
C PHE A 81 -2.03 -4.42 5.74
N VAL A 82 -0.93 -4.45 6.50
CA VAL A 82 -0.72 -5.43 7.58
C VAL A 82 -1.80 -5.28 8.66
N TYR A 83 -2.10 -4.06 9.09
CA TYR A 83 -3.14 -3.79 10.09
C TYR A 83 -4.54 -4.24 9.63
N MET A 84 -4.91 -3.92 8.39
CA MET A 84 -6.20 -4.30 7.80
C MET A 84 -6.30 -5.80 7.56
N PHE A 85 -5.22 -6.45 7.10
CA PHE A 85 -5.16 -7.90 6.93
C PHE A 85 -5.36 -8.59 8.27
N TRP A 86 -4.63 -8.17 9.31
CA TRP A 86 -4.79 -8.70 10.65
C TRP A 86 -6.23 -8.51 11.18
N GLY A 87 -6.77 -7.29 11.08
CA GLY A 87 -8.12 -6.98 11.55
C GLY A 87 -9.21 -7.78 10.82
N SER A 88 -9.04 -8.01 9.52
CA SER A 88 -9.98 -8.82 8.73
C SER A 88 -9.89 -10.31 9.05
N VAL A 89 -8.68 -10.87 9.23
CA VAL A 89 -8.50 -12.26 9.69
C VAL A 89 -9.15 -12.48 11.06
N GLN A 90 -9.00 -11.53 11.99
CA GLN A 90 -9.63 -11.62 13.30
C GLN A 90 -11.16 -11.55 13.23
N ALA A 91 -11.71 -10.61 12.45
CA ALA A 91 -13.16 -10.52 12.22
C ALA A 91 -13.73 -11.84 11.65
N LEU A 92 -13.07 -12.42 10.65
CA LEU A 92 -13.50 -13.69 10.05
C LEU A 92 -13.43 -14.86 11.05
N ARG A 93 -12.41 -14.91 11.92
CA ARG A 93 -12.29 -15.92 12.99
C ARG A 93 -13.40 -15.80 14.04
N GLU A 94 -13.87 -14.58 14.30
CA GLU A 94 -14.97 -14.28 15.22
C GLU A 94 -16.36 -14.47 14.57
N GLY A 95 -16.42 -14.79 13.28
CA GLY A 95 -17.67 -14.89 12.52
C GLY A 95 -18.30 -13.54 12.16
N GLU A 96 -17.55 -12.45 12.34
CA GLU A 96 -17.97 -11.09 11.97
C GLU A 96 -17.83 -10.87 10.46
N THR A 97 -18.77 -10.12 9.88
CA THR A 97 -18.80 -9.83 8.43
C THR A 97 -18.19 -8.46 8.08
N ALA A 98 -17.80 -7.68 9.10
CA ALA A 98 -17.26 -6.34 8.98
C ALA A 98 -16.12 -6.10 9.99
N LEU A 99 -15.18 -5.21 9.66
CA LEU A 99 -14.09 -4.84 10.57
C LEU A 99 -14.59 -3.88 11.65
N LYS A 100 -14.03 -4.00 12.85
CA LYS A 100 -14.23 -3.04 13.94
C LYS A 100 -13.68 -1.66 13.55
N PRO A 101 -14.37 -0.56 13.90
CA PRO A 101 -13.93 0.78 13.56
C PRO A 101 -12.57 1.10 14.22
N VAL A 102 -11.69 1.74 13.46
CA VAL A 102 -10.37 2.15 13.95
C VAL A 102 -10.53 3.25 15.00
N LYS A 103 -9.78 3.16 16.11
CA LYS A 103 -9.78 4.21 17.13
C LYS A 103 -9.40 5.55 16.50
N ARG A 104 -10.20 6.60 16.74
CA ARG A 104 -10.02 7.94 16.16
C ARG A 104 -8.58 8.46 16.26
N LYS A 105 -7.95 8.33 17.43
CA LYS A 105 -6.55 8.76 17.65
C LYS A 105 -5.57 8.02 16.73
N LEU A 106 -5.70 6.69 16.61
CA LEU A 106 -4.85 5.86 15.75
C LEU A 106 -5.05 6.19 14.27
N TYR A 107 -6.30 6.42 13.87
CA TYR A 107 -6.63 6.83 12.51
C TYR A 107 -5.94 8.14 12.14
N TYR A 108 -6.06 9.19 12.96
CA TYR A 108 -5.39 10.46 12.68
C TYR A 108 -3.87 10.40 12.81
N SER A 109 -3.33 9.61 13.73
CA SER A 109 -1.87 9.44 13.84
C SER A 109 -1.26 8.77 12.62
N TRP A 110 -2.03 7.97 11.88
CA TRP A 110 -1.61 7.39 10.60
C TRP A 110 -1.94 8.32 9.41
N LEU A 111 -3.12 8.92 9.40
CA LEU A 111 -3.61 9.73 8.28
C LEU A 111 -2.76 11.00 8.07
N ILE A 112 -2.43 11.71 9.15
CA ILE A 112 -1.66 12.96 9.08
C ILE A 112 -0.29 12.76 8.41
N PRO A 113 0.59 11.85 8.89
CA PRO A 113 1.89 11.65 8.24
C PRO A 113 1.74 11.10 6.82
N THR A 114 0.73 10.26 6.56
CA THR A 114 0.46 9.75 5.20
C THR A 114 0.15 10.91 4.25
N ILE A 115 -0.77 11.80 4.62
CA ILE A 115 -1.09 12.98 3.81
C ILE A 115 0.14 13.85 3.61
N LEU A 116 0.92 14.13 4.65
CA LEU A 116 2.12 14.97 4.54
C LEU A 116 3.16 14.38 3.58
N VAL A 117 3.41 13.07 3.66
CA VAL A 117 4.34 12.38 2.75
C VAL A 117 3.84 12.46 1.31
N PHE A 118 2.56 12.17 1.04
CA PHE A 118 2.03 12.23 -0.32
C PHE A 118 1.93 13.65 -0.87
N LEU A 119 1.67 14.66 -0.03
CA LEU A 119 1.75 16.07 -0.43
C LEU A 119 3.18 16.46 -0.81
N PHE A 120 4.16 16.05 -0.02
CA PHE A 120 5.57 16.26 -0.34
C PHE A 120 5.94 15.57 -1.67
N MET A 121 5.53 14.32 -1.86
CA MET A 121 5.77 13.60 -3.11
C MET A 121 5.07 14.25 -4.32
N PHE A 122 3.84 14.73 -4.15
CA PHE A 122 3.11 15.46 -5.19
C PHE A 122 3.85 16.74 -5.57
N TYR A 123 4.34 17.49 -4.59
CA TYR A 123 5.17 18.66 -4.86
C TYR A 123 6.44 18.29 -5.64
N GLN A 124 7.21 17.30 -5.18
CA GLN A 124 8.47 16.90 -5.80
C GLN A 124 8.31 16.33 -7.21
N ARG A 125 7.28 15.51 -7.43
CA ARG A 125 7.13 14.72 -8.66
C ARG A 125 6.17 15.32 -9.68
N VAL A 126 5.32 16.27 -9.28
CA VAL A 126 4.36 16.93 -10.16
C VAL A 126 4.65 18.42 -10.24
N ILE A 127 4.51 19.16 -9.13
CA ILE A 127 4.64 20.62 -9.17
C ILE A 127 6.02 21.06 -9.64
N LYS A 128 7.07 20.50 -9.04
CA LYS A 128 8.45 20.84 -9.37
C LYS A 128 8.89 20.40 -10.77
N VAL A 129 8.22 19.42 -11.38
CA VAL A 129 8.61 18.89 -12.70
C VAL A 129 7.87 19.61 -13.82
N PHE A 130 6.58 19.91 -13.60
CA PHE A 130 5.73 20.47 -14.65
C PHE A 130 5.60 22.00 -14.58
N PHE A 131 5.90 22.64 -13.45
CA PHE A 131 5.61 24.07 -13.24
C PHE A 131 6.81 24.91 -12.78
N LEU A 132 7.94 24.30 -12.42
CA LEU A 132 9.17 24.96 -11.97
C LEU A 132 10.35 24.48 -12.80
#